data_AF-A0AAV4X0J5-F1
#
_entry.id   AF-A0AAV4X0J5-F1
#
_cell.length_a   1.000
_cell.length_b   1.000
_cell.length_c   1.000
_cell.angle_alpha   90.00
_cell.angle_beta   90.00
_cell.angle_gamma   90.00
#
_symmetry.space_group_name_H-M   'P 1'
#
loop_
_entity.id
_entity.type
_entity.pdbx_description
1 polymer ?
#
loop_
_entity_poly.entity_id
_entity_poly.type
_entity_poly.pdbx_seq_one_letter_code
_entity_poly.pdbx_strand_id
1 'polypeptide(L)'
;MWYLPQFLLCLLAVQVQGHGRLLEPPSRSSMWRFGYGTPPNYNDNELFCGGLYVHSVINGGKCGVCGDPYHVKQPRPNEAGGKYGLGIIVRNYTAGQLIKTTVDLTANHLGYFEFRICPNNNISKIVEQSCLDKYPLN
;
A
#
# COMPACT_ATOMS: atom_id res chain seq x y z
N MET A 1 15.79 45.63 33.93
CA MET A 1 14.53 45.49 33.16
C MET A 1 14.72 44.37 32.16
N TRP A 2 13.71 43.54 32.02
CA TRP A 2 13.78 42.13 31.68
C TRP A 2 13.82 41.93 30.16
N TYR A 3 14.81 41.22 29.63
CA TYR A 3 14.75 40.65 28.29
C TYR A 3 14.69 39.14 28.45
N LEU A 4 13.48 38.59 28.34
CA LEU A 4 13.25 37.15 28.27
C LEU A 4 14.11 36.58 27.13
N PRO A 5 14.88 35.49 27.35
CA PRO A 5 15.42 34.76 26.22
C PRO A 5 14.22 34.13 25.52
N GLN A 6 13.95 34.59 24.31
CA GLN A 6 13.03 33.96 23.37
C GLN A 6 13.55 32.55 23.10
N PHE A 7 13.15 31.57 23.91
CA PHE A 7 13.32 30.17 23.60
C PHE A 7 12.45 29.89 22.38
N LEU A 8 13.03 30.10 21.20
CA LEU A 8 12.51 29.61 19.94
C LEU A 8 12.62 28.09 20.01
N LEU A 9 11.61 27.45 20.59
CA LEU A 9 11.42 26.02 20.53
C LEU A 9 11.13 25.70 19.05
N CYS A 10 12.19 25.49 18.28
CA CYS A 10 12.10 24.83 16.97
C CYS A 10 11.51 23.44 17.24
N LEU A 11 10.18 23.35 17.16
CA LEU A 11 9.46 22.11 16.94
C LEU A 11 9.99 21.57 15.61
N LEU A 12 11.01 20.72 15.69
CA LEU A 12 11.35 19.78 14.65
C LEU A 12 10.16 18.83 14.55
N ALA A 13 9.13 19.26 13.82
CA ALA A 13 8.11 18.36 13.33
C ALA A 13 8.81 17.42 12.36
N VAL A 14 9.37 16.34 12.90
CA VAL A 14 9.86 15.23 12.09
C VAL A 14 8.64 14.69 11.38
N GLN A 15 8.44 15.10 10.14
CA GLN A 15 7.54 14.40 9.24
C GLN A 15 8.17 13.05 9.00
N VAL A 16 7.81 12.11 9.87
CA VAL A 16 8.00 10.71 9.58
C VAL A 16 7.07 10.46 8.38
N GLN A 17 7.62 10.12 7.21
CA GLN A 17 6.83 9.58 6.10
C GLN A 17 7.26 8.15 5.78
N GLY A 18 6.31 7.23 5.92
CA GLY A 18 6.55 5.79 5.95
C GLY A 18 6.38 5.24 4.57
N HIS A 19 7.36 4.47 4.14
CA HIS A 19 7.45 4.05 2.76
C HIS A 19 7.91 2.62 2.68
N GLY A 20 7.10 1.78 2.06
CA GLY A 20 7.43 0.40 1.82
C GLY A 20 6.55 -0.21 0.75
N ARG A 21 6.99 -1.35 0.25
CA ARG A 21 6.36 -2.06 -0.85
C ARG A 21 6.53 -3.56 -0.70
N LEU A 22 5.54 -4.31 -1.17
CA LEU A 22 5.62 -5.76 -1.25
C LEU A 22 6.38 -6.16 -2.52
N LEU A 23 7.56 -6.75 -2.34
CA LEU A 23 8.45 -7.19 -3.41
C LEU A 23 8.30 -8.68 -3.74
N GLU A 24 7.92 -9.51 -2.78
CA GLU A 24 7.66 -10.93 -3.00
C GLU A 24 6.38 -11.38 -2.26
N PRO A 25 5.36 -11.89 -2.98
CA PRO A 25 5.18 -11.75 -4.43
C PRO A 25 5.12 -10.26 -4.84
N PRO A 26 5.66 -9.84 -6.00
CA PRO A 26 5.71 -8.42 -6.34
C PRO A 26 4.30 -7.83 -6.46
N SER A 27 4.07 -6.72 -5.74
CA SER A 27 2.81 -5.98 -5.81
C SER A 27 2.57 -5.43 -7.23
N ARG A 28 1.31 -5.10 -7.54
CA ARG A 28 0.92 -4.50 -8.84
C ARG A 28 1.77 -3.28 -9.23
N SER A 29 2.05 -2.40 -8.27
CA SER A 29 2.91 -1.22 -8.51
C SER A 29 4.41 -1.56 -8.60
N SER A 30 4.85 -2.70 -8.09
CA SER A 30 6.28 -3.09 -8.05
C SER A 30 6.67 -4.08 -9.15
N MET A 31 5.71 -4.63 -9.89
CA MET A 31 5.94 -5.62 -10.95
C MET A 31 7.01 -5.18 -11.97
N TRP A 32 7.02 -3.91 -12.38
CA TRP A 32 7.99 -3.39 -13.35
C TRP A 32 9.46 -3.56 -12.91
N ARG A 33 9.72 -3.58 -11.58
CA ARG A 33 11.07 -3.79 -11.03
C ARG A 33 11.61 -5.20 -11.31
N PHE A 34 10.72 -6.14 -11.60
CA PHE A 34 11.02 -7.55 -11.85
C PHE A 34 10.87 -7.95 -13.32
N GLY A 35 10.89 -6.96 -14.24
CA GLY A 35 10.88 -7.21 -15.69
C GLY A 35 9.52 -7.57 -16.28
N TYR A 36 8.43 -7.48 -15.50
CA TYR A 36 7.10 -7.59 -16.07
C TYR A 36 6.81 -6.38 -16.97
N GLY A 37 6.10 -6.59 -18.08
CA GLY A 37 5.67 -5.55 -19.01
C GLY A 37 4.54 -4.66 -18.48
N THR A 38 4.65 -4.19 -17.24
CA THR A 38 3.68 -3.32 -16.57
C THR A 38 4.15 -1.86 -16.57
N PRO A 39 3.24 -0.86 -16.61
CA PRO A 39 3.62 0.54 -16.48
C PRO A 39 4.43 0.78 -15.19
N PRO A 40 5.57 1.50 -15.24
CA PRO A 40 6.34 1.75 -14.05
C PRO A 40 5.58 2.68 -13.10
N ASN A 41 5.58 2.32 -11.81
CA ASN A 41 5.28 3.22 -10.71
C ASN A 41 6.58 3.46 -9.93
N TYR A 42 7.21 4.62 -10.16
CA TYR A 42 8.46 4.96 -9.46
C TYR A 42 8.25 5.23 -7.97
N ASN A 43 7.02 5.51 -7.56
CA ASN A 43 6.58 5.72 -6.18
C ASN A 43 5.79 4.48 -5.68
N ASP A 44 6.20 3.27 -6.08
CA ASP A 44 5.55 2.03 -5.68
C ASP A 44 5.65 1.71 -4.18
N ASN A 45 6.47 2.46 -3.45
CA ASN A 45 6.58 2.47 -1.99
C ASN A 45 5.66 3.51 -1.30
N GLU A 46 4.85 4.26 -2.06
CA GLU A 46 3.94 5.31 -1.59
C GLU A 46 2.45 4.90 -1.78
N LEU A 47 2.12 3.63 -1.53
CA LEU A 47 0.72 3.15 -1.51
C LEU A 47 0.08 3.27 -0.11
N PHE A 48 0.25 4.45 0.47
CA PHE A 48 -0.19 4.94 1.78
C PHE A 48 -1.55 5.67 1.78
N CYS A 49 -2.53 5.19 1.01
CA CYS A 49 -3.90 5.70 1.01
C CYS A 49 -4.06 7.19 0.61
N GLY A 50 -3.08 7.74 -0.11
CA GLY A 50 -3.02 9.14 -0.51
C GLY A 50 -2.34 10.10 0.48
N GLY A 51 -1.74 9.56 1.55
CA GLY A 51 -1.07 10.35 2.58
C GLY A 51 -2.00 10.74 3.74
N LEU A 52 -1.42 11.17 4.86
CA LEU A 52 -2.10 11.33 6.14
C LEU A 52 -3.34 12.25 6.08
N TYR A 53 -3.22 13.42 5.45
CA TYR A 53 -4.33 14.37 5.34
C TYR A 53 -5.48 13.80 4.51
N VAL A 54 -5.16 13.20 3.35
CA VAL A 54 -6.15 12.61 2.44
C VAL A 54 -6.84 11.42 3.11
N HIS A 55 -6.08 10.54 3.75
CA HIS A 55 -6.62 9.38 4.46
C HIS A 55 -7.54 9.80 5.62
N SER A 56 -7.03 10.60 6.55
CA SER A 56 -7.73 10.88 7.80
C SER A 56 -8.82 11.94 7.67
N VAL A 57 -8.54 13.04 6.95
CA VAL A 57 -9.45 14.21 6.89
C VAL A 57 -10.42 14.09 5.71
N ILE A 58 -9.90 13.84 4.51
CA ILE A 58 -10.74 13.82 3.29
C ILE A 58 -11.56 12.53 3.21
N ASN A 59 -10.91 11.40 3.45
CA ASN A 59 -11.53 10.08 3.27
C ASN A 59 -12.14 9.51 4.55
N GLY A 60 -12.03 10.20 5.69
CA GLY A 60 -12.56 9.74 6.98
C GLY A 60 -11.97 8.41 7.45
N GLY A 61 -10.66 8.23 7.28
CA GLY A 61 -9.94 7.01 7.64
C GLY A 61 -10.12 5.85 6.65
N LYS A 62 -10.70 6.09 5.47
CA LYS A 62 -10.87 5.06 4.45
C LYS A 62 -9.68 5.00 3.49
N CYS A 63 -9.36 3.79 3.06
CA CYS A 63 -8.31 3.49 2.08
C CYS A 63 -8.88 2.62 0.95
N GLY A 64 -8.34 2.75 -0.27
CA GLY A 64 -8.57 1.76 -1.31
C GLY A 64 -7.92 0.42 -0.94
N VAL A 65 -8.55 -0.69 -1.32
CA VAL A 65 -8.10 -2.06 -0.95
C VAL A 65 -6.70 -2.42 -1.45
N CYS A 66 -6.14 -1.61 -2.36
CA CYS A 66 -4.78 -1.77 -2.90
C CYS A 66 -3.89 -0.56 -2.61
N GLY A 67 -4.20 0.24 -1.57
CA GLY A 67 -3.36 1.35 -1.09
C GLY A 67 -3.57 2.69 -1.79
N ASP A 68 -4.46 2.75 -2.79
CA ASP A 68 -4.84 4.00 -3.46
C ASP A 68 -5.71 4.90 -2.54
N PRO A 69 -5.76 6.23 -2.76
CA PRO A 69 -6.66 7.11 -2.03
C PRO A 69 -8.14 6.76 -2.27
N TYR A 70 -8.93 6.69 -1.20
CA TYR A 70 -10.31 6.19 -1.28
C TYR A 70 -11.24 7.04 -2.15
N HIS A 71 -11.11 8.38 -2.16
CA HIS A 71 -11.96 9.23 -3.02
C HIS A 71 -11.70 9.05 -4.53
N VAL A 72 -10.59 8.41 -4.94
CA VAL A 72 -10.33 8.12 -6.36
C VAL A 72 -11.40 7.14 -6.86
N LYS A 73 -11.99 7.45 -8.01
CA LYS A 73 -13.04 6.63 -8.63
C LYS A 73 -12.52 5.23 -8.95
N GLN A 74 -13.33 4.22 -8.68
CA GLN A 74 -13.03 2.85 -9.07
C GLN A 74 -13.19 2.63 -10.59
N PRO A 75 -12.35 1.79 -11.22
CA PRO A 75 -11.18 1.12 -10.62
C PRO A 75 -10.05 2.11 -10.33
N ARG A 76 -9.56 2.10 -9.09
CA ARG A 76 -8.39 2.90 -8.70
C ARG A 76 -7.13 2.32 -9.36
N PRO A 77 -6.02 3.07 -9.48
CA PRO A 77 -4.85 2.64 -10.25
C PRO A 77 -4.33 1.24 -9.91
N ASN A 78 -4.34 0.82 -8.64
CA ASN A 78 -3.87 -0.49 -8.22
C ASN A 78 -4.97 -1.54 -8.10
N GLU A 79 -6.23 -1.23 -8.38
CA GLU A 79 -7.34 -2.19 -8.36
C GLU A 79 -7.46 -2.94 -9.70
N ALA A 80 -8.24 -4.04 -9.72
CA ALA A 80 -8.52 -4.80 -10.94
C ALA A 80 -9.13 -3.87 -12.02
N GLY A 81 -8.54 -3.88 -13.23
CA GLY A 81 -8.94 -2.96 -14.31
C GLY A 81 -8.35 -1.55 -14.20
N GLY A 82 -7.59 -1.24 -13.14
CA GLY A 82 -6.82 -0.02 -13.00
C GLY A 82 -5.50 -0.08 -13.79
N LYS A 83 -4.79 1.06 -13.82
CA LYS A 83 -3.50 1.23 -14.54
C LYS A 83 -2.47 0.13 -14.26
N TYR A 84 -2.40 -0.35 -13.02
CA TYR A 84 -1.47 -1.39 -12.56
C TYR A 84 -2.15 -2.75 -12.32
N GLY A 85 -3.49 -2.81 -12.34
CA GLY A 85 -4.28 -4.03 -12.13
C GLY A 85 -4.55 -4.81 -13.41
N LEU A 86 -3.50 -5.27 -14.08
CA LEU A 86 -3.55 -5.87 -15.42
C LEU A 86 -3.92 -7.37 -15.44
N GLY A 87 -4.24 -7.98 -14.30
CA GLY A 87 -4.61 -9.39 -14.24
C GLY A 87 -3.46 -10.40 -14.41
N ILE A 88 -2.21 -9.93 -14.34
CA ILE A 88 -1.02 -10.79 -14.47
C ILE A 88 -0.79 -11.56 -13.17
N ILE A 89 -0.70 -12.88 -13.27
CA ILE A 89 -0.32 -13.76 -12.15
C ILE A 89 1.19 -13.71 -11.97
N VAL A 90 1.64 -13.23 -10.82
CA VAL A 90 3.08 -13.07 -10.53
C VAL A 90 3.70 -14.32 -9.90
N ARG A 91 2.92 -15.12 -9.19
CA ARG A 91 3.36 -16.35 -8.51
C ARG A 91 2.24 -17.38 -8.49
N ASN A 92 2.62 -18.65 -8.44
CA ASN A 92 1.71 -19.77 -8.20
C ASN A 92 2.16 -20.50 -6.94
N TYR A 93 1.20 -20.87 -6.10
CA TYR A 93 1.42 -21.60 -4.85
C TYR A 93 0.44 -22.77 -4.76
N THR A 94 0.79 -23.78 -3.97
CA THR A 94 -0.13 -24.85 -3.60
C THR A 94 -0.84 -24.56 -2.28
N ALA A 95 -2.04 -25.10 -2.08
CA ALA A 95 -2.76 -24.93 -0.83
C ALA A 95 -1.95 -25.47 0.36
N GLY A 96 -1.81 -24.66 1.42
CA GLY A 96 -1.00 -25.00 2.59
C GLY A 96 0.52 -24.79 2.42
N GLN A 97 0.98 -24.32 1.27
CA GLN A 97 2.39 -23.99 1.06
C GLN A 97 2.82 -22.83 1.97
N LEU A 98 3.92 -23.02 2.71
CA LEU A 98 4.62 -21.93 3.36
C LEU A 98 5.28 -21.05 2.30
N ILE A 99 4.91 -19.77 2.27
CA ILE A 99 5.46 -18.80 1.32
C ILE A 99 6.42 -17.86 2.03
N LYS A 100 7.53 -17.54 1.37
CA LYS A 100 8.43 -16.48 1.80
C LYS A 100 7.95 -15.17 1.19
N THR A 101 7.51 -14.24 2.01
CA THR A 101 7.18 -12.87 1.58
C THR A 101 8.35 -11.93 1.84
N THR A 102 8.44 -10.84 1.07
CA THR A 102 9.45 -9.80 1.28
C THR A 102 8.82 -8.43 1.15
N VAL A 103 8.87 -7.66 2.24
CA VAL A 103 8.50 -6.24 2.29
C VAL A 103 9.79 -5.43 2.32
N ASP A 104 9.94 -4.54 1.35
CA ASP A 104 11.04 -3.56 1.32
C ASP A 104 10.58 -2.28 2.02
N LEU A 105 11.25 -1.92 3.13
CA LEU A 105 11.01 -0.69 3.87
C LEU A 105 12.07 0.35 3.47
N THR A 106 11.65 1.34 2.69
CA THR A 106 12.49 2.49 2.33
C THR A 106 12.52 3.58 3.41
N ALA A 107 11.50 3.62 4.28
CA ALA A 107 11.48 4.43 5.48
C ALA A 107 10.70 3.70 6.58
N ASN A 108 11.38 3.31 7.66
CA ASN A 108 10.83 2.50 8.74
C ASN A 108 10.06 3.36 9.76
N HIS A 109 8.82 2.98 10.04
CA HIS A 109 7.87 3.70 10.89
C HIS A 109 7.40 2.89 12.10
N LEU A 110 8.08 1.79 12.40
CA LEU A 110 7.64 0.80 13.37
C LEU A 110 6.27 0.20 12.95
N GLY A 111 5.58 -0.47 13.87
CA GLY A 111 4.32 -1.14 13.61
C GLY A 111 4.48 -2.61 13.22
N TYR A 112 3.50 -3.13 12.49
CA TYR A 112 3.41 -4.54 12.10
C TYR A 112 2.82 -4.68 10.69
N PHE A 113 2.95 -5.88 10.12
CA PHE A 113 2.35 -6.23 8.84
C PHE A 113 1.31 -7.31 9.04
N GLU A 114 0.24 -7.23 8.26
CA GLU A 114 -0.76 -8.28 8.14
C GLU A 114 -0.89 -8.66 6.67
N PHE A 115 -1.09 -9.95 6.41
CA PHE A 115 -1.32 -10.47 5.08
C PHE A 115 -2.70 -11.11 5.02
N ARG A 116 -3.42 -10.86 3.92
CA ARG A 116 -4.76 -11.41 3.68
C ARG A 116 -4.83 -11.86 2.24
N ILE A 117 -5.63 -12.89 1.98
CA ILE A 117 -5.95 -13.35 0.63
C ILE A 117 -7.46 -13.29 0.42
N CYS A 118 -7.91 -13.13 -0.82
CA CYS A 118 -9.33 -13.26 -1.15
C CYS A 118 -9.45 -14.17 -2.37
N PRO A 119 -10.31 -15.21 -2.33
CA PRO A 119 -10.67 -15.98 -3.51
C PRO A 119 -11.30 -15.07 -4.57
N ASN A 120 -10.56 -14.78 -5.64
CA ASN A 120 -11.02 -13.96 -6.76
C ASN A 120 -10.59 -14.56 -8.10
N ASN A 121 -11.49 -15.31 -8.74
CA ASN A 121 -11.24 -15.99 -10.00
C ASN A 121 -11.57 -15.12 -11.23
N ASN A 122 -11.67 -13.80 -11.08
CA ASN A 122 -11.96 -12.87 -12.16
C ASN A 122 -11.01 -11.66 -12.11
N ILE A 123 -10.14 -11.55 -13.11
CA ILE A 123 -9.12 -10.50 -13.21
C ILE A 123 -9.69 -9.08 -13.36
N SER A 124 -10.97 -8.95 -13.72
CA SER A 124 -11.68 -7.67 -13.86
C SER A 124 -12.55 -7.34 -12.64
N LYS A 125 -12.66 -8.25 -11.66
CA LYS A 125 -13.43 -8.02 -10.43
C LYS A 125 -12.53 -7.37 -9.38
N ILE A 126 -12.90 -6.17 -8.94
CA ILE A 126 -12.24 -5.50 -7.80
C ILE A 126 -12.49 -6.34 -6.54
N VAL A 127 -11.42 -6.57 -5.78
CA VAL A 127 -11.51 -7.27 -4.50
C VAL A 127 -12.19 -6.38 -3.46
N GLU A 128 -13.04 -6.95 -2.61
CA GLU A 128 -13.64 -6.22 -1.49
C GLU A 128 -12.87 -6.49 -0.19
N GLN A 129 -12.78 -5.48 0.67
CA GLN A 129 -12.17 -5.63 2.00
C GLN A 129 -12.87 -6.74 2.81
N SER A 130 -14.19 -6.82 2.72
CA SER A 130 -15.04 -7.85 3.35
C SER A 130 -14.65 -9.29 2.98
N CYS A 131 -14.03 -9.50 1.82
CA CYS A 131 -13.51 -10.80 1.41
C CYS A 131 -12.14 -11.07 2.02
N LEU A 132 -11.24 -10.09 1.97
CA LEU A 132 -9.89 -10.19 2.54
C LEU A 132 -9.95 -10.48 4.05
N ASP A 133 -10.87 -9.84 4.76
CA ASP A 133 -11.04 -9.99 6.20
C ASP A 133 -11.46 -11.42 6.62
N LYS A 134 -11.97 -12.23 5.69
CA LYS A 134 -12.32 -13.64 5.95
C LYS A 134 -11.12 -14.58 5.91
N TYR A 135 -10.00 -14.18 5.29
CA TYR A 135 -8.85 -15.06 5.09
C TYR A 135 -7.52 -14.34 5.43
N PRO A 136 -7.28 -14.00 6.71
CA PRO A 136 -5.96 -13.61 7.18
C PRO A 136 -4.96 -14.77 7.06
N LEU A 137 -3.71 -14.43 6.76
CA LEU A 137 -2.57 -15.36 6.74
C LEU A 137 -1.78 -15.18 8.03
N ASN A 138 -1.68 -16.25 8.82
CA ASN A 138 -0.98 -16.31 10.10
C ASN A 138 0.25 -17.21 10.01
#